data_AF-A0A968DZN6-F1
#
_entry.id   AF-A0A968DZN6-F1
#
_cell.length_a   1.000
_cell.length_b   1.000
_cell.length_c   1.000
_cell.angle_alpha   90.00
_cell.angle_beta   90.00
_cell.angle_gamma   90.00
#
_symmetry.space_group_name_H-M   'P 1'
#
loop_
_entity.id
_entity.type
_entity.pdbx_description
1 polymer ?
#
loop_
_entity_poly.entity_id
_entity_poly.type
_entity_poly.pdbx_seq_one_letter_code
_entity_poly.pdbx_strand_id
1 'polypeptide(L)' 'MTNLARTINYSYDDLYRLTAASYTSGESYAYSYDPVGNRLQQIINGDTTTYLYDAANRLTSVDGVG' A
#
# COMPACT_ATOMS: atom_id res chain seq x y z
N MET A 1 21.33 25.59 -7.40
CA MET A 1 20.17 25.23 -6.55
C MET A 1 19.56 23.97 -7.15
N THR A 2 19.86 22.80 -6.60
CA THR A 2 19.21 21.56 -7.04
C THR A 2 17.76 21.58 -6.58
N ASN A 3 16.84 21.59 -7.53
CA ASN A 3 15.42 21.55 -7.25
C ASN A 3 15.07 20.19 -6.61
N LEU A 4 14.89 20.18 -5.29
CA LEU A 4 14.49 19.01 -4.49
C LEU A 4 12.99 18.71 -4.63
N ALA A 5 12.37 19.02 -5.78
CA ALA A 5 10.95 18.78 -6.00
C ALA A 5 10.66 17.28 -5.92
N ARG A 6 10.19 16.87 -4.74
CA ARG A 6 9.69 15.53 -4.47
C ARG A 6 8.23 15.50 -4.88
N THR A 7 7.99 15.12 -6.13
CA THR A 7 6.63 14.86 -6.61
C THR A 7 6.21 13.49 -6.12
N ILE A 8 4.97 13.39 -5.67
CA ILE A 8 4.36 12.15 -5.25
C ILE A 8 3.13 11.96 -6.13
N ASN A 9 3.08 10.83 -6.84
CA ASN A 9 1.88 10.45 -7.58
C ASN A 9 1.07 9.50 -6.70
N TYR A 10 -0.22 9.77 -6.57
CA TYR A 10 -1.15 8.94 -5.82
C TYR A 10 -2.18 8.34 -6.75
N SER A 11 -2.47 7.06 -6.55
CA SER A 11 -3.55 6.35 -7.21
C SER A 11 -4.57 5.89 -6.19
N TYR A 12 -5.84 5.89 -6.58
CA TYR A 12 -6.95 5.48 -5.72
C TYR A 12 -7.83 4.48 -6.46
N ASP A 13 -8.55 3.65 -5.71
CA ASP A 13 -9.67 2.89 -6.27
C ASP A 13 -10.98 3.71 -6.27
N ASP A 14 -12.05 3.12 -6.77
CA ASP A 14 -13.38 3.76 -6.88
C ASP A 14 -14.00 4.13 -5.52
N LEU A 15 -13.48 3.57 -4.42
CA LEU A 15 -13.86 3.92 -3.05
C LEU A 15 -12.92 4.99 -2.45
N TYR A 16 -12.09 5.62 -3.27
CA TYR A 16 -11.09 6.61 -2.88
C TYR A 16 -10.05 6.10 -1.88
N ARG A 17 -9.76 4.79 -1.87
CA ARG A 17 -8.70 4.22 -1.03
C ARG A 17 -7.40 4.22 -1.80
N LEU A 18 -6.30 4.59 -1.13
CA LEU A 18 -4.97 4.69 -1.73
C LEU A 18 -4.47 3.33 -2.22
N THR A 19 -4.30 3.13 -3.52
CA THR A 19 -3.78 1.89 -4.10
C THR A 19 -2.31 1.97 -4.46
N ALA A 20 -1.77 3.16 -4.71
CA ALA A 20 -0.34 3.34 -4.94
C ALA A 20 0.14 4.75 -4.58
N ALA A 21 1.39 4.85 -4.14
CA ALA A 21 2.12 6.11 -4.05
C ALA A 21 3.51 5.92 -4.66
N SER A 22 3.94 6.81 -5.56
CA SER A 22 5.29 6.80 -6.13
C SER A 22 5.97 8.16 -6.00
N TYR A 23 7.16 8.15 -5.41
CA TYR A 23 7.96 9.33 -5.18
C TYR A 23 9.00 9.47 -6.28
N THR A 24 9.24 10.69 -6.75
CA THR A 24 10.33 10.96 -7.70
C THR A 24 11.73 10.68 -7.12
N SER A 25 11.83 10.53 -5.79
CA SER A 25 13.05 10.08 -5.10
C SER A 25 13.29 8.56 -5.18
N GLY A 26 12.34 7.78 -5.70
CA GLY A 26 12.47 6.35 -5.96
C GLY A 26 11.63 5.46 -5.05
N GLU A 27 11.14 5.96 -3.92
CA GLU A 27 10.27 5.18 -3.05
C GLU A 27 8.92 4.90 -3.70
N SER A 28 8.43 3.67 -3.54
CA SER A 28 7.15 3.24 -4.08
C SER A 28 6.38 2.40 -3.07
N TYR A 29 5.07 2.56 -3.11
CA TYR A 29 4.10 1.90 -2.25
C TYR A 29 2.96 1.41 -3.13
N ALA A 30 2.50 0.18 -2.91
CA ALA A 30 1.26 -0.33 -3.46
C ALA A 30 0.45 -1.05 -2.39
N TYR A 31 -0.87 -0.94 -2.48
CA TYR A 31 -1.81 -1.53 -1.53
C TYR A 31 -2.98 -2.17 -2.26
N SER A 32 -3.45 -3.29 -1.74
CA SER A 32 -4.73 -3.90 -2.14
C SER A 32 -5.63 -4.04 -0.93
N TYR A 33 -6.94 -4.05 -1.18
CA TYR A 33 -7.95 -4.09 -0.15
C TYR A 33 -9.06 -5.07 -0.52
N ASP A 34 -9.68 -5.67 0.48
CA ASP A 34 -10.93 -6.39 0.31
C ASP A 34 -12.13 -5.41 0.16
N PRO A 35 -13.34 -5.90 -0.13
CA PRO A 35 -14.51 -5.03 -0.30
C PRO A 35 -14.92 -4.23 0.94
N VAL A 36 -14.53 -4.65 2.14
CA VAL A 36 -14.90 -3.98 3.41
C VAL A 36 -13.80 -3.04 3.93
N GLY A 37 -12.67 -2.95 3.22
CA GLY A 37 -11.60 -1.99 3.51
C GLY A 37 -10.41 -2.56 4.26
N ASN A 38 -10.37 -3.87 4.53
CA ASN A 38 -9.16 -4.48 5.09
C ASN A 38 -8.08 -4.50 4.01
N ARG A 39 -6.85 -4.09 4.37
CA ARG A 39 -5.71 -4.17 3.46
C ARG A 39 -5.30 -5.63 3.32
N LEU A 40 -5.27 -6.17 2.10
CA LEU A 40 -4.83 -7.55 1.84
C LEU A 40 -3.33 -7.62 1.56
N GLN A 41 -2.78 -6.62 0.89
CA GLN A 41 -1.37 -6.56 0.52
C GLN A 41 -0.81 -5.15 0.70
N GLN A 42 0.47 -5.10 1.06
CA GLN A 42 1.32 -3.93 1.00
C GLN A 42 2.59 -4.32 0.25
N ILE A 43 3.01 -3.48 -0.70
CA ILE A 43 4.32 -3.60 -1.35
C ILE A 43 5.05 -2.29 -1.10
N ILE A 44 6.24 -2.35 -0.48
CA ILE A 44 7.11 -1.20 -0.27
C ILE A 44 8.43 -1.48 -0.98
N ASN A 45 8.76 -0.69 -2.01
CA ASN A 45 9.99 -0.84 -2.78
C ASN A 45 10.25 -2.27 -3.31
N GLY A 46 9.18 -3.03 -3.56
CA GLY A 46 9.24 -4.43 -4.00
C GLY A 46 9.02 -5.47 -2.90
N ASP A 47 9.22 -5.11 -1.63
CA ASP A 47 9.01 -6.01 -0.50
C ASP A 47 7.52 -6.14 -0.17
N THR A 48 7.03 -7.37 -0.16
CA THR A 48 5.60 -7.66 0.00
C THR A 48 5.28 -8.07 1.43
N THR A 49 4.23 -7.48 1.99
CA THR A 49 3.56 -7.91 3.21
C THR A 49 2.11 -8.25 2.89
N THR A 50 1.64 -9.42 3.34
CA THR A 50 0.27 -9.91 3.17
C THR A 50 -0.42 -9.95 4.53
N TYR A 51 -1.70 -9.62 4.55
CA TYR A 51 -2.52 -9.58 5.76
C TYR A 51 -3.74 -10.48 5.56
N LEU A 52 -4.03 -11.33 6.55
CA LEU A 52 -5.19 -12.21 6.55
C LEU A 52 -6.15 -11.80 7.66
N TYR A 53 -7.44 -11.90 7.37
CA TYR A 53 -8.52 -11.53 8.28
C TYR A 53 -9.49 -12.69 8.41
N ASP A 54 -10.12 -12.80 9.57
CA ASP A 54 -11.27 -13.68 9.74
C ASP A 54 -12.57 -12.99 9.27
N ALA A 55 -13.68 -13.74 9.30
CA ALA A 55 -14.99 -13.24 8.89
C ALA A 55 -15.53 -12.09 9.77
N ALA A 56 -14.94 -11.83 10.93
CA ALA A 56 -15.27 -10.72 11.82
C ALA A 56 -14.36 -9.50 11.59
N ASN A 57 -13.60 -9.46 10.48
CA ASN A 57 -12.63 -8.41 10.14
C ASN A 57 -11.49 -8.26 11.15
N ARG A 58 -11.13 -9.33 11.85
CA ARG A 58 -10.00 -9.32 12.78
C ARG A 58 -8.78 -9.86 12.06
N LEU A 59 -7.66 -9.14 12.16
CA LEU A 59 -6.37 -9.57 11.63
C LEU A 59 -5.94 -10.88 12.31
N THR A 60 -5.68 -11.92 11.52
CA THR A 60 -5.27 -13.24 12.00
C THR A 60 -3.83 -13.57 11.66
N SER A 61 -3.27 -12.95 10.61
CA SER A 61 -1.88 -13.18 10.20
C SER A 61 -1.30 -11.99 9.47
N VAL A 62 0.00 -11.80 9.65
CA VAL A 62 0.85 -10.90 8.86
C VAL A 62 2.04 -11.72 8.40
N ASP A 63 2.26 -11.78 7.09
CA ASP A 63 3.41 -12.44 6.49
C ASP A 63 4.13 -11.45 5.59
N GLY A 64 5.38 -11.14 5.87
CA GLY A 64 6.16 -10.19 5.10
C GLY A 64 7.66 -10.41 5.24
N VAL A 65 8.39 -10.01 4.21
CA VAL A 65 9.84 -9.91 4.27
C VAL A 65 10.17 -8.58 4.96
N GLY A 66 10.84 -8.67 6.12
CA GLY A 66 11.39 -7.51 6.85
C GLY A 66 12.84 -7.29 6.52
#